data_AF-A0AAW9WCF7-F1
#
_entry.id   AF-A0AAW9WCF7-F1
#
_cell.length_a   1.000
_cell.length_b   1.000
_cell.length_c   1.000
_cell.angle_alpha   90.00
_cell.angle_beta   90.00
_cell.angle_gamma   90.00
#
_symmetry.space_group_name_H-M   'P 1'
#
loop_
_entity.id
_entity.type
_entity.pdbx_description
1 polymer ?
#
loop_
_entity_poly.entity_id
_entity_poly.type
_entity_poly.pdbx_seq_one_letter_code
_entity_poly.pdbx_strand_id
1 'polypeptide(L)'
;MTIKDMEQQAGITKANIRFYEKEGLLSPARGENNYRDYTEEDREVLEKIKYLRTLGVPVSDIRSFQQGKRSLAQLLKERECQLREEEAAISRMKLVCLELKKRDWDFQTLDTELFDLQMEFIEKRGAERMKKDRTKPVILARKIVWFLAMCGIVSLVFFPVNSVLRIPVSEEVITIWTLSVTMVTLAASVLQAVTAGLRDDEAEKRRRGELLVRRAENRRLRYEKQIVGFNQVCLSSLLIIPVNRMLEIRWPLWLMVIWFVLVFGSGIAVAVVKNI
;
A
#
# COMPACT_ATOMS: atom_id res chain seq x y z
N MET A 1 -7.43 -32.09 -12.91
CA MET A 1 -7.00 -32.14 -11.49
C MET A 1 -7.55 -30.96 -10.70
N THR A 2 -7.83 -31.11 -9.40
CA THR A 2 -8.28 -29.99 -8.57
C THR A 2 -7.10 -29.15 -8.04
N ILE A 3 -7.37 -27.94 -7.56
CA ILE A 3 -6.33 -27.10 -6.94
C ILE A 3 -5.69 -27.74 -5.69
N LYS A 4 -6.41 -28.65 -5.01
CA LYS A 4 -5.87 -29.40 -3.87
C LYS A 4 -4.83 -30.42 -4.33
N ASP A 5 -5.10 -31.09 -5.44
CA ASP A 5 -4.18 -32.06 -6.03
C ASP A 5 -2.92 -31.34 -6.53
N MET A 6 -3.09 -30.18 -7.19
CA MET A 6 -1.96 -29.33 -7.61
C MET A 6 -1.09 -28.88 -6.43
N GLU A 7 -1.70 -28.51 -5.30
CA GLU A 7 -0.97 -28.12 -4.10
C GLU A 7 -0.12 -29.27 -3.55
N GLN A 8 -0.68 -30.48 -3.50
CA GLN A 8 0.03 -31.66 -3.01
C GLN A 8 1.16 -32.09 -3.95
N GLN A 9 0.93 -32.04 -5.27
CA GLN A 9 1.90 -32.52 -6.25
C GLN A 9 3.02 -31.52 -6.53
N ALA A 10 2.70 -30.23 -6.75
CA ALA A 10 3.71 -29.21 -7.02
C ALA A 10 4.39 -28.68 -5.74
N GLY A 11 3.79 -28.92 -4.56
CA GLY A 11 4.25 -28.39 -3.29
C GLY A 11 4.14 -26.86 -3.22
N ILE A 12 3.11 -26.29 -3.86
CA ILE A 12 2.85 -24.85 -3.92
C ILE A 12 1.49 -24.60 -3.28
N THR A 13 1.42 -23.62 -2.38
CA THR A 13 0.17 -23.32 -1.68
C THR A 13 -0.94 -22.90 -2.65
N LYS A 14 -2.19 -23.23 -2.34
CA LYS A 14 -3.38 -22.77 -3.11
C LYS A 14 -3.40 -21.26 -3.36
N ALA A 15 -2.93 -20.47 -2.39
CA ALA A 15 -2.85 -19.02 -2.51
C ALA A 15 -1.90 -18.59 -3.63
N ASN A 16 -0.73 -19.23 -3.73
CA ASN A 16 0.26 -18.96 -4.76
C ASN A 16 -0.23 -19.42 -6.14
N ILE A 17 -0.90 -20.58 -6.23
CA ILE A 17 -1.50 -21.07 -7.48
C ILE A 17 -2.53 -20.05 -8.02
N ARG A 18 -3.44 -19.57 -7.16
CA ARG A 18 -4.42 -18.51 -7.52
C ARG A 18 -3.75 -17.20 -7.91
N PHE A 19 -2.65 -16.86 -7.26
CA PHE A 19 -1.88 -15.68 -7.60
C PHE A 19 -1.26 -15.81 -8.99
N TYR A 20 -0.67 -16.95 -9.34
CA TYR A 20 -0.12 -17.18 -10.69
C TYR A 20 -1.19 -17.21 -11.78
N GLU A 21 -2.38 -17.74 -11.48
CA GLU A 21 -3.56 -17.64 -12.36
C GLU A 21 -3.97 -16.18 -12.58
N LYS A 22 -4.05 -15.37 -11.51
CA LYS A 22 -4.36 -13.94 -11.62
C LYS A 22 -3.29 -13.18 -12.42
N GLU A 23 -2.04 -13.57 -12.27
CA GLU A 23 -0.91 -13.05 -13.05
C GLU A 23 -0.82 -13.67 -14.45
N GLY A 24 -1.83 -14.42 -14.91
CA GLY A 24 -1.91 -14.94 -16.28
C GLY A 24 -0.80 -15.93 -16.65
N LEU A 25 -0.14 -16.54 -15.67
CA LEU A 25 0.86 -17.58 -15.90
C LEU A 25 0.22 -18.97 -16.10
N LEU A 26 -1.00 -19.12 -15.57
CA LEU A 26 -1.83 -20.32 -15.71
C LEU A 26 -3.20 -19.89 -16.20
N SER A 27 -3.84 -20.74 -17.00
CA SER A 27 -5.21 -20.52 -17.49
C SER A 27 -5.95 -21.86 -17.55
N PRO A 28 -6.23 -22.47 -16.38
CA PRO A 28 -6.92 -23.74 -16.32
C PRO A 28 -8.32 -23.61 -16.91
N ALA A 29 -8.74 -24.65 -17.63
CA ALA A 29 -10.10 -24.71 -18.14
C ALA A 29 -11.10 -24.82 -16.98
N ARG A 30 -12.35 -24.45 -17.25
CA ARG A 30 -13.45 -24.78 -16.34
C ARG A 30 -14.13 -26.03 -16.87
N GLY A 31 -14.22 -27.05 -16.02
CA GLY A 31 -15.00 -28.25 -16.33
C GLY A 31 -16.50 -27.93 -16.34
N GLU A 32 -17.31 -28.92 -16.73
CA GLU A 32 -18.78 -28.81 -16.78
C GLU A 32 -19.40 -28.39 -15.44
N ASN A 33 -18.76 -28.78 -14.34
CA ASN A 33 -19.17 -28.42 -12.98
C ASN A 33 -18.75 -27.00 -12.55
N ASN A 34 -18.27 -26.16 -13.48
CA ASN A 34 -17.76 -24.80 -13.26
C ASN A 34 -16.56 -24.71 -12.29
N TYR A 35 -15.99 -25.85 -11.88
CA TYR A 35 -14.73 -25.92 -11.13
C TYR A 35 -13.54 -25.78 -12.09
N ARG A 36 -12.42 -25.27 -11.55
CA ARG A 36 -11.15 -25.23 -12.27
C ARG A 36 -10.61 -26.63 -12.43
N ASP A 37 -10.31 -27.00 -13.65
CA ASP A 37 -9.67 -28.26 -13.99
C ASP A 37 -8.26 -27.98 -14.50
N TYR A 38 -7.27 -28.35 -13.69
CA TYR A 38 -5.86 -28.18 -14.02
C TYR A 38 -5.35 -29.41 -14.75
N THR A 39 -4.51 -29.20 -15.76
CA THR A 39 -3.90 -30.29 -16.53
C THR A 39 -2.48 -30.62 -16.02
N GLU A 40 -1.88 -31.69 -16.54
CA GLU A 40 -0.48 -32.02 -16.21
C GLU A 40 0.48 -30.95 -16.76
N GLU A 41 0.14 -30.31 -17.89
CA GLU A 41 0.91 -29.19 -18.44
C GLU A 41 0.91 -27.98 -17.49
N ASP A 42 -0.22 -27.67 -16.85
CA ASP A 42 -0.30 -26.62 -15.82
C ASP A 42 0.64 -26.92 -14.65
N ARG A 43 0.80 -28.20 -14.30
CA ARG A 43 1.70 -28.64 -13.24
C ARG A 43 3.16 -28.43 -13.65
N GLU A 44 3.54 -28.81 -14.86
CA GLU A 44 4.89 -28.54 -15.35
C GLU A 44 5.21 -27.04 -15.37
N VAL A 45 4.23 -26.21 -15.76
CA VAL A 45 4.37 -24.75 -15.73
C VAL A 45 4.58 -24.27 -14.29
N LEU A 46 3.81 -24.77 -13.33
CA LEU A 46 4.01 -24.47 -11.91
C LEU A 46 5.39 -24.86 -11.39
N GLU A 47 5.91 -26.03 -11.79
CA GLU A 47 7.25 -26.47 -11.43
C GLU A 47 8.33 -25.53 -12.01
N LYS A 48 8.21 -25.15 -13.29
CA LYS A 48 9.09 -24.15 -13.94
C LYS A 48 9.05 -22.81 -13.21
N ILE A 49 7.86 -22.31 -12.86
CA ILE A 49 7.68 -21.08 -12.07
C ILE A 49 8.37 -21.22 -10.71
N LYS A 50 8.19 -22.34 -10.01
CA LYS A 50 8.81 -22.61 -8.70
C LYS A 50 10.33 -22.55 -8.77
N TYR A 51 10.95 -23.16 -9.78
CA TYR A 51 12.40 -23.11 -9.97
C TYR A 51 12.89 -21.66 -10.20
N LEU A 52 12.28 -20.93 -11.12
CA LEU A 52 12.66 -19.54 -11.41
C LEU A 52 12.45 -18.62 -10.20
N ARG A 53 11.37 -18.81 -9.45
CA ARG A 53 11.11 -18.08 -8.20
C ARG A 53 12.13 -18.39 -7.12
N THR A 54 12.61 -19.63 -7.04
CA THR A 54 13.67 -20.03 -6.09
C THR A 54 15.00 -19.34 -6.41
N LEU A 55 15.28 -19.11 -7.69
CA LEU A 55 16.44 -18.32 -8.14
C LEU A 55 16.28 -16.81 -7.90
N GLY A 56 15.13 -16.36 -7.40
CA GLY A 56 14.85 -14.95 -7.13
C GLY A 56 14.33 -14.16 -8.34
N VAL A 57 13.99 -14.82 -9.45
CA VAL A 57 13.44 -14.15 -10.64
C VAL A 57 12.02 -13.63 -10.32
N PRO A 58 11.68 -12.37 -10.63
CA PRO A 58 10.37 -11.81 -10.36
C PRO A 58 9.31 -12.36 -11.32
N VAL A 59 8.06 -12.34 -10.87
CA VAL A 59 6.90 -12.91 -11.60
C VAL A 59 6.66 -12.21 -12.94
N SER A 60 6.95 -10.91 -13.03
CA SER A 60 6.89 -10.12 -14.27
C SER A 60 7.83 -10.65 -15.36
N ASP A 61 9.01 -11.10 -14.95
CA ASP A 61 10.06 -11.54 -15.86
C ASP A 61 9.80 -12.98 -16.29
N ILE A 62 9.30 -13.82 -15.38
CA ILE A 62 8.79 -15.16 -15.70
C ILE A 62 7.68 -15.07 -16.75
N ARG A 63 6.73 -14.12 -16.59
CA ARG A 63 5.69 -13.87 -17.60
C ARG A 63 6.29 -13.46 -18.94
N SER A 64 7.27 -12.57 -18.93
CA SER A 64 7.93 -12.10 -20.16
C SER A 64 8.66 -13.23 -20.88
N PHE A 65 9.27 -14.15 -20.14
CA PHE A 65 9.88 -15.36 -20.67
C PHE A 65 8.84 -16.34 -21.23
N GLN A 66 7.74 -16.58 -20.51
CA GLN A 66 6.64 -17.44 -20.99
C GLN A 66 6.01 -16.90 -22.28
N GLN A 67 5.97 -15.57 -22.45
CA GLN A 67 5.48 -14.90 -23.67
C GLN A 67 6.53 -14.82 -24.80
N GLY A 68 7.73 -15.36 -24.62
CA GLY A 68 8.82 -15.29 -25.59
C GLY A 68 9.42 -13.89 -25.80
N LYS A 69 9.08 -12.91 -24.96
CA LYS A 69 9.59 -11.53 -25.05
C LYS A 69 11.03 -11.40 -24.56
N ARG A 70 11.47 -12.30 -23.70
CA ARG A 70 12.85 -12.39 -23.19
C ARG A 70 13.31 -13.84 -23.25
N SER A 71 14.60 -14.04 -23.49
CA SER A 71 15.19 -15.38 -23.42
C SER A 71 15.58 -15.74 -21.99
N LEU A 72 15.65 -17.04 -21.69
CA LEU A 72 16.13 -17.53 -20.40
C LEU A 72 17.55 -17.04 -20.11
N ALA A 73 18.42 -17.02 -21.12
CA ALA A 73 19.80 -16.56 -21.00
C ALA A 73 19.89 -15.08 -20.57
N GLN A 74 19.02 -14.21 -21.11
CA GLN A 74 18.96 -12.80 -20.69
C GLN A 74 18.54 -12.68 -19.22
N LEU A 75 17.49 -13.40 -18.82
CA LEU A 75 17.01 -13.38 -17.43
C LEU A 75 18.06 -13.87 -16.44
N LEU A 76 18.72 -14.98 -16.75
CA LEU A 76 19.74 -15.54 -15.88
C LEU A 76 20.99 -14.65 -15.81
N LYS A 77 21.40 -14.02 -16.92
CA LYS A 77 22.49 -13.05 -16.93
C LYS A 77 22.19 -11.81 -16.08
N GLU A 78 20.97 -11.26 -16.19
CA GLU A 78 20.52 -10.16 -15.34
C GLU A 78 20.50 -10.57 -13.87
N ARG A 79 20.00 -11.77 -13.55
CA ARG A 79 19.97 -12.28 -12.19
C ARG A 79 21.36 -12.54 -11.63
N GLU A 80 22.29 -13.06 -12.43
CA GLU A 80 23.69 -13.24 -12.05
C GLU A 80 24.35 -11.89 -11.71
N CYS A 81 24.12 -10.86 -12.53
CA CYS A 81 24.62 -9.51 -12.26
C CYS A 81 24.09 -8.99 -10.92
N GLN A 82 22.79 -9.14 -10.67
CA GLN A 82 22.20 -8.78 -9.39
C GLN A 82 22.84 -9.55 -8.23
N LEU A 83 22.98 -10.88 -8.35
CA LEU A 83 23.60 -11.73 -7.33
C LEU A 83 25.02 -11.27 -6.97
N ARG A 84 25.83 -10.88 -7.96
CA ARG A 84 27.17 -10.32 -7.72
C ARG A 84 27.13 -9.01 -6.93
N GLU A 85 26.17 -8.13 -7.23
CA GLU A 85 25.96 -6.91 -6.44
C GLU A 85 25.52 -7.23 -5.00
N GLU A 86 24.65 -8.23 -4.83
CA GLU A 86 24.21 -8.69 -3.51
C GLU A 86 25.39 -9.26 -2.69
N GLU A 87 26.21 -10.08 -3.32
CA GLU A 87 27.41 -10.70 -2.72
C GLU A 87 28.42 -9.63 -2.32
N ALA A 88 28.67 -8.64 -3.18
CA ALA A 88 29.55 -7.52 -2.87
C ALA A 88 29.01 -6.70 -1.68
N ALA A 89 27.69 -6.47 -1.61
CA ALA A 89 27.07 -5.77 -0.49
C ALA A 89 27.16 -6.56 0.82
N ILE A 90 26.92 -7.87 0.78
CA ILE A 90 27.08 -8.76 1.95
C ILE A 90 28.54 -8.78 2.42
N SER A 91 29.49 -8.84 1.48
CA SER A 91 30.92 -8.84 1.78
C SER A 91 31.34 -7.54 2.46
N ARG A 92 30.88 -6.38 1.97
CA ARG A 92 31.11 -5.08 2.62
C ARG A 92 30.52 -5.04 4.04
N MET A 93 29.29 -5.51 4.23
CA MET A 93 28.66 -5.58 5.55
C MET A 93 29.44 -6.50 6.51
N LYS A 94 29.99 -7.62 6.01
CA LYS A 94 30.86 -8.50 6.80
C LYS A 94 32.15 -7.80 7.23
N LEU A 95 32.76 -7.00 6.35
CA LEU A 95 33.94 -6.20 6.69
C LEU A 95 33.63 -5.21 7.82
N VAL A 96 32.52 -4.46 7.72
CA VAL A 96 32.04 -3.59 8.80
C VAL A 96 31.90 -4.39 10.09
N CYS A 97 31.20 -5.52 10.09
CA CYS A 97 31.02 -6.34 11.30
C CYS A 97 32.35 -6.78 11.91
N LEU A 98 33.36 -7.11 11.10
CA LEU A 98 34.69 -7.49 11.57
C LEU A 98 35.47 -6.30 12.15
N GLU A 99 35.36 -5.12 11.54
CA GLU A 99 35.95 -3.88 12.07
C GLU A 99 35.31 -3.50 13.40
N LEU A 100 33.99 -3.63 13.51
CA LEU A 100 33.28 -3.41 14.76
C LEU A 100 33.74 -4.37 15.84
N LYS A 101 33.88 -5.66 15.53
CA LYS A 101 34.35 -6.64 16.51
C LYS A 101 35.74 -6.35 17.07
N LYS A 102 36.61 -5.61 16.34
CA LYS A 102 37.99 -5.34 16.77
C LYS A 102 38.11 -4.30 17.88
N ARG A 103 37.09 -3.46 18.10
CA ARG A 103 37.09 -2.50 19.22
C ARG A 103 35.97 -2.83 20.18
N ASP A 104 36.16 -2.51 21.45
CA ASP A 104 35.12 -2.67 22.47
C ASP A 104 34.19 -1.46 22.38
N TRP A 105 33.26 -1.51 21.43
CA TRP A 105 32.29 -0.42 21.21
C TRP A 105 31.17 -0.50 22.26
N ASP A 106 30.81 0.66 22.82
CA ASP A 106 29.57 0.86 23.56
C ASP A 106 28.61 1.69 22.69
N PHE A 107 27.31 1.67 23.00
CA PHE A 107 26.29 2.40 22.25
C PHE A 107 26.58 3.91 22.17
N GLN A 108 27.23 4.46 23.20
CA GLN A 108 27.60 5.88 23.27
C GLN A 108 28.89 6.23 22.51
N THR A 109 29.75 5.24 22.24
CA THR A 109 31.05 5.43 21.58
C THR A 109 31.05 4.99 20.12
N LEU A 110 29.92 4.48 19.64
CA LEU A 110 29.70 4.07 18.26
C LEU A 110 29.70 5.30 17.33
N ASP A 111 30.83 5.56 16.68
CA ASP A 111 31.02 6.71 15.79
C ASP A 111 30.29 6.50 14.46
N THR A 112 29.15 7.18 14.30
CA THR A 112 28.27 7.11 13.12
C THR A 112 28.92 7.61 11.82
N GLU A 113 29.93 8.49 11.88
CA GLU A 113 30.56 9.07 10.69
C GLU A 113 31.44 8.05 9.94
N LEU A 114 32.03 7.08 10.66
CA LEU A 114 32.76 5.95 10.06
C LEU A 114 31.84 5.06 9.21
N PHE A 115 30.54 5.03 9.54
CA PHE A 115 29.54 4.20 8.86
C PHE A 115 29.05 4.83 7.56
N ASP A 116 28.89 6.15 7.50
CA ASP A 116 28.32 6.83 6.34
C ASP A 116 29.12 6.60 5.04
N LEU A 117 30.45 6.48 5.15
CA LEU A 117 31.34 6.19 4.01
C LEU A 117 31.19 4.77 3.42
N GLN A 118 30.69 3.79 4.20
CA GLN A 118 30.47 2.41 3.75
C GLN A 118 28.97 2.07 3.59
N MET A 119 28.07 2.86 4.18
CA MET A 119 26.63 2.58 4.30
C MET A 119 25.77 3.16 3.18
N GLU A 120 26.25 4.09 2.35
CA GLU A 120 25.46 4.69 1.25
C GLU A 120 24.81 3.62 0.32
N PHE A 121 25.43 2.44 0.20
CA PHE A 121 24.90 1.28 -0.53
C PHE A 121 24.01 0.35 0.33
N ILE A 122 24.27 0.25 1.63
CA ILE A 122 23.52 -0.59 2.59
C ILE A 122 22.16 0.07 2.92
N GLU A 123 22.08 1.40 2.94
CA GLU A 123 20.85 2.16 3.23
C GLU A 123 19.67 1.77 2.33
N LYS A 124 19.90 1.45 1.05
CA LYS A 124 18.83 1.00 0.14
C LYS A 124 18.17 -0.32 0.60
N ARG A 125 18.94 -1.26 1.15
CA ARG A 125 18.43 -2.54 1.72
C ARG A 125 18.03 -2.42 3.20
N GLY A 126 18.74 -1.59 3.96
CA GLY A 126 18.44 -1.29 5.36
C GLY A 126 17.10 -0.57 5.50
N ALA A 127 16.76 0.35 4.59
CA ALA A 127 15.47 1.02 4.54
C ALA A 127 14.30 0.05 4.34
N GLU A 128 14.48 -1.06 3.62
CA GLU A 128 13.45 -2.10 3.47
C GLU A 128 13.28 -2.94 4.75
N ARG A 129 14.38 -3.31 5.42
CA ARG A 129 14.31 -3.99 6.73
C ARG A 129 13.69 -3.09 7.80
N MET A 130 14.09 -1.82 7.85
CA MET A 130 13.53 -0.81 8.75
C MET A 130 12.06 -0.49 8.45
N LYS A 131 11.62 -0.57 7.18
CA LYS A 131 10.19 -0.54 6.82
C LYS A 131 9.43 -1.74 7.37
N LYS A 132 10.04 -2.94 7.39
CA LYS A 132 9.39 -4.16 7.89
C LYS A 132 9.15 -4.13 9.40
N ASP A 133 9.99 -3.46 10.17
CA ASP A 133 9.81 -3.37 11.64
C ASP A 133 8.88 -2.21 12.06
N ARG A 134 8.84 -1.10 11.31
CA ARG A 134 7.85 -0.02 11.53
C ARG A 134 6.42 -0.40 11.15
N THR A 135 6.23 -1.22 10.12
CA THR A 135 4.89 -1.52 9.57
C THR A 135 4.15 -2.64 10.32
N LYS A 136 4.86 -3.54 11.01
CA LYS A 136 4.25 -4.61 11.83
C LYS A 136 3.24 -4.09 12.88
N PRO A 137 3.56 -3.09 13.73
CA PRO A 137 2.59 -2.59 14.70
C PRO A 137 1.39 -1.90 14.03
N VAL A 138 1.58 -1.19 12.92
CA VAL A 138 0.49 -0.53 12.18
C VAL A 138 -0.46 -1.55 11.54
N ILE A 139 0.08 -2.64 10.97
CA ILE A 139 -0.73 -3.74 10.41
C ILE A 139 -1.51 -4.46 11.51
N LEU A 140 -0.90 -4.68 12.68
CA LEU A 140 -1.57 -5.29 13.83
C LEU A 140 -2.71 -4.39 14.36
N ALA A 141 -2.44 -3.09 14.54
CA ALA A 141 -3.45 -2.12 14.94
C ALA A 141 -4.63 -2.08 13.97
N ARG A 142 -4.36 -2.11 12.66
CA ARG A 142 -5.41 -2.14 11.62
C ARG A 142 -6.25 -3.42 11.66
N LYS A 143 -5.65 -4.58 11.97
CA LYS A 143 -6.40 -5.84 12.18
C LYS A 143 -7.29 -5.74 13.42
N ILE A 144 -6.81 -5.14 14.51
CA ILE A 144 -7.59 -4.92 15.74
C ILE A 144 -8.78 -3.99 15.46
N VAL A 145 -8.59 -2.86 14.77
CA VAL A 145 -9.68 -1.95 14.37
C VAL A 145 -10.77 -2.70 13.59
N TRP A 146 -10.37 -3.49 12.59
CA TRP A 146 -11.31 -4.24 11.76
C TRP A 146 -12.09 -5.29 12.56
N PHE A 147 -11.41 -5.98 13.49
CA PHE A 147 -12.05 -6.94 14.39
C PHE A 147 -13.09 -6.27 15.29
N LEU A 148 -12.74 -5.14 15.92
CA LEU A 148 -13.67 -4.38 16.76
C LEU A 148 -14.88 -3.86 15.97
N ALA A 149 -14.66 -3.37 14.74
CA ALA A 149 -15.75 -2.94 13.87
C ALA A 149 -16.67 -4.11 13.47
N MET A 150 -16.12 -5.30 13.20
CA MET A 150 -16.90 -6.50 12.92
C MET A 150 -17.77 -6.91 14.12
N CYS A 151 -17.20 -6.90 15.33
CA CYS A 151 -17.95 -7.16 16.55
C CYS A 151 -19.11 -6.17 16.74
N GLY A 152 -18.89 -4.88 16.44
CA GLY A 152 -19.94 -3.86 16.48
C GLY A 152 -21.08 -4.11 15.47
N ILE A 153 -20.76 -4.57 14.26
CA ILE A 153 -21.77 -4.90 13.24
C ILE A 153 -22.58 -6.14 13.65
N VAL A 154 -21.92 -7.18 14.15
CA VAL A 154 -22.61 -8.38 14.68
C VAL A 154 -23.54 -8.00 15.83
N SER A 155 -23.07 -7.09 16.70
CA SER A 155 -23.88 -6.48 17.75
C SER A 155 -25.15 -5.80 17.21
N LEU A 156 -25.02 -4.94 16.20
CA LEU A 156 -26.16 -4.22 15.60
C LEU A 156 -27.22 -5.16 15.01
N VAL A 157 -26.82 -6.34 14.54
CA VAL A 157 -27.74 -7.36 13.99
C VAL A 157 -28.38 -8.22 15.09
N PHE A 158 -27.69 -8.42 16.22
CA PHE A 158 -28.16 -9.27 17.32
C PHE A 158 -29.52 -8.82 17.88
N PHE A 159 -29.71 -7.52 18.12
CA PHE A 159 -30.94 -6.99 18.73
C PHE A 159 -32.19 -7.08 17.83
N PRO A 160 -32.13 -6.68 16.55
CA PRO A 160 -33.24 -6.89 15.61
C PRO A 160 -33.63 -8.37 15.52
N VAL A 161 -32.66 -9.27 15.43
CA VAL A 161 -32.92 -10.72 15.36
C VAL A 161 -33.58 -11.21 16.65
N ASN A 162 -33.09 -10.76 17.81
CA ASN A 162 -33.64 -11.18 19.10
C ASN A 162 -35.07 -10.64 19.34
N SER A 163 -35.39 -9.45 18.80
CA SER A 163 -36.73 -8.88 18.82
C SER A 163 -37.73 -9.66 17.95
N VAL A 164 -37.27 -10.16 16.79
CA VAL A 164 -38.06 -11.02 15.90
C VAL A 164 -38.28 -12.40 16.53
N LEU A 165 -37.29 -12.92 17.26
CA LEU A 165 -37.35 -14.22 17.94
C LEU A 165 -38.08 -14.18 19.31
N ARG A 166 -38.55 -13.01 19.76
CA ARG A 166 -39.27 -12.81 21.04
C ARG A 166 -38.54 -13.35 22.27
N ILE A 167 -37.21 -13.32 22.26
CA ILE A 167 -36.40 -13.74 23.42
C ILE A 167 -36.35 -12.55 24.40
N PRO A 168 -36.85 -12.70 25.64
CA PRO A 168 -36.82 -11.62 26.61
C PRO A 168 -35.38 -11.35 27.06
N VAL A 169 -34.93 -10.09 26.92
CA VAL A 169 -33.64 -9.61 27.43
C VAL A 169 -33.94 -8.57 28.50
N SER A 170 -33.30 -8.69 29.66
CA SER A 170 -33.45 -7.72 30.75
C SER A 170 -32.86 -6.36 30.36
N GLU A 171 -33.47 -5.27 30.81
CA GLU A 171 -32.99 -3.90 30.51
C GLU A 171 -31.57 -3.64 31.01
N GLU A 172 -31.15 -4.30 32.10
CA GLU A 172 -29.78 -4.28 32.61
C GLU A 172 -28.77 -4.83 31.59
N VAL A 173 -29.13 -5.90 30.87
CA VAL A 173 -28.27 -6.49 29.84
C VAL A 173 -28.20 -5.57 28.61
N ILE A 174 -29.29 -4.89 28.26
CA ILE A 174 -29.31 -3.93 27.15
C ILE A 174 -28.43 -2.71 27.47
N THR A 175 -28.49 -2.20 28.69
CA THR A 175 -27.68 -1.05 29.13
C THR A 175 -26.20 -1.41 29.22
N ILE A 176 -25.84 -2.56 29.81
CA ILE A 176 -24.44 -3.03 29.85
C ILE A 176 -23.90 -3.24 28.42
N TRP A 177 -24.72 -3.79 27.53
CA TRP A 177 -24.33 -4.04 26.15
C TRP A 177 -24.16 -2.77 25.32
N THR A 178 -25.06 -1.80 25.44
CA THR A 178 -24.95 -0.51 24.74
C THR A 178 -23.73 0.29 25.19
N LEU A 179 -23.40 0.25 26.50
CA LEU A 179 -22.18 0.84 27.05
C LEU A 179 -20.92 0.16 26.51
N SER A 180 -20.92 -1.17 26.38
CA SER A 180 -19.75 -1.89 25.85
C SER A 180 -19.54 -1.66 24.35
N VAL A 181 -20.61 -1.60 23.55
CA VAL A 181 -20.51 -1.28 22.11
C VAL A 181 -20.04 0.16 21.87
N THR A 182 -20.54 1.13 22.65
CA THR A 182 -20.11 2.54 22.55
C THR A 182 -18.65 2.71 22.95
N MET A 183 -18.18 2.02 23.99
CA MET A 183 -16.76 2.03 24.38
C MET A 183 -15.84 1.41 23.31
N VAL A 184 -16.26 0.30 22.68
CA VAL A 184 -15.49 -0.36 21.60
C VAL A 184 -15.42 0.50 20.34
N THR A 185 -16.51 1.15 19.96
CA THR A 185 -16.54 2.05 18.78
C THR A 185 -15.70 3.31 19.00
N LEU A 186 -15.71 3.87 20.22
CA LEU A 186 -14.85 4.99 20.60
C LEU A 186 -13.37 4.59 20.55
N ALA A 187 -12.99 3.43 21.12
CA ALA A 187 -11.63 2.92 21.04
C ALA A 187 -11.16 2.67 19.59
N ALA A 188 -12.04 2.13 18.74
CA ALA A 188 -11.74 1.93 17.31
C ALA A 188 -11.55 3.26 16.57
N SER A 189 -12.35 4.30 16.87
CA SER A 189 -12.22 5.62 16.26
C SER A 189 -10.89 6.32 16.65
N VAL A 190 -10.48 6.21 17.92
CA VAL A 190 -9.20 6.73 18.40
C VAL A 190 -8.04 6.01 17.73
N LEU A 191 -8.11 4.68 17.62
CA LEU A 191 -7.07 3.89 16.97
C LEU A 191 -7.00 4.18 15.45
N GLN A 192 -8.12 4.48 14.80
CA GLN A 192 -8.14 4.98 13.42
C GLN A 192 -7.49 6.37 13.29
N ALA A 193 -7.75 7.29 14.21
CA ALA A 193 -7.12 8.61 14.21
C ALA A 193 -5.59 8.51 14.42
N VAL A 194 -5.14 7.67 15.35
CA VAL A 194 -3.71 7.41 15.61
C VAL A 194 -3.04 6.77 14.39
N THR A 195 -3.68 5.78 13.76
CA THR A 195 -3.14 5.15 12.55
C THR A 195 -3.14 6.08 11.35
N ALA A 196 -4.09 7.03 11.25
CA ALA A 196 -4.08 8.08 10.24
C ALA A 196 -2.94 9.09 10.46
N GLY A 197 -2.69 9.51 11.70
CA GLY A 197 -1.56 10.37 12.04
C GLY A 197 -0.20 9.71 11.76
N LEU A 198 -0.05 8.42 12.06
CA LEU A 198 1.15 7.64 11.70
C LEU A 198 1.31 7.50 10.18
N ARG A 199 0.20 7.44 9.43
CA ARG A 199 0.19 7.36 7.97
C ARG A 199 0.66 8.66 7.32
N ASP A 200 0.29 9.82 7.88
CA ASP A 200 0.76 11.12 7.39
C ASP A 200 2.24 11.34 7.73
N ASP A 201 2.70 10.97 8.93
CA ASP A 201 4.12 11.07 9.30
C ASP A 201 5.01 10.09 8.48
N GLU A 202 4.53 8.88 8.19
CA GLU A 202 5.22 7.96 7.27
C GLU A 202 5.17 8.42 5.81
N ALA A 203 4.06 8.99 5.35
CA ALA A 203 3.94 9.55 4.01
C ALA A 203 4.80 10.82 3.86
N GLU A 204 4.97 11.60 4.93
CA GLU A 204 5.82 12.77 4.98
C GLU A 204 7.30 12.38 5.03
N LYS A 205 7.68 11.36 5.79
CA LYS A 205 9.05 10.79 5.80
C LYS A 205 9.42 10.13 4.47
N ARG A 206 8.47 9.40 3.83
CA ARG A 206 8.62 8.94 2.44
C ARG A 206 8.79 10.09 1.47
N ARG A 207 7.98 11.15 1.60
CA ARG A 207 8.10 12.36 0.78
C ARG A 207 9.45 13.03 1.00
N ARG A 208 9.98 13.14 2.22
CA ARG A 208 11.30 13.71 2.52
C ARG A 208 12.46 12.88 1.93
N GLY A 209 12.41 11.55 2.07
CA GLY A 209 13.40 10.64 1.46
C GLY A 209 13.34 10.63 -0.08
N GLU A 210 12.14 10.61 -0.66
CA GLU A 210 11.94 10.78 -2.10
C GLU A 210 12.26 12.22 -2.56
N LEU A 211 12.13 13.25 -1.72
CA LEU A 211 12.48 14.65 -2.02
C LEU A 211 13.99 14.85 -2.09
N LEU A 212 14.79 14.13 -1.29
CA LEU A 212 16.25 14.19 -1.39
C LEU A 212 16.72 13.58 -2.72
N VAL A 213 16.12 12.47 -3.15
CA VAL A 213 16.40 11.82 -4.46
C VAL A 213 15.78 12.60 -5.63
N ARG A 214 14.57 13.17 -5.48
CA ARG A 214 13.87 13.95 -6.53
C ARG A 214 14.25 15.43 -6.59
N ARG A 215 15.00 15.99 -5.64
CA ARG A 215 15.52 17.37 -5.72
C ARG A 215 16.53 17.53 -6.86
N ALA A 216 17.13 16.43 -7.34
CA ALA A 216 17.94 16.40 -8.55
C ALA A 216 17.10 16.42 -9.85
N GLU A 217 15.87 15.90 -9.86
CA GLU A 217 15.13 15.64 -11.12
C GLU A 217 13.80 16.39 -11.29
N ASN A 218 13.15 16.88 -10.21
CA ASN A 218 11.76 17.37 -10.27
C ASN A 218 11.59 18.85 -9.88
N ARG A 219 12.43 19.74 -10.45
CA ARG A 219 12.18 21.19 -10.45
C ARG A 219 11.35 21.69 -11.64
N ARG A 220 11.23 20.95 -12.75
CA ARG A 220 10.44 21.38 -13.94
C ARG A 220 9.00 20.89 -13.99
N LEU A 221 8.67 19.70 -13.48
CA LEU A 221 7.34 19.07 -13.69
C LEU A 221 6.24 19.45 -12.68
N ARG A 222 6.58 20.13 -11.56
CA ARG A 222 5.60 20.55 -10.55
C ARG A 222 4.84 21.83 -10.90
N TYR A 223 5.45 22.71 -11.71
CA TYR A 223 4.82 23.96 -12.11
C TYR A 223 3.68 23.74 -13.13
N GLU A 224 3.83 22.81 -14.08
CA GLU A 224 2.79 22.54 -15.09
C GLU A 224 1.54 21.87 -14.52
N LYS A 225 1.67 20.93 -13.57
CA LYS A 225 0.49 20.21 -13.05
C LYS A 225 -0.39 21.01 -12.10
N GLN A 226 0.19 21.95 -11.33
CA GLN A 226 -0.61 22.80 -10.43
C GLN A 226 -1.40 23.87 -11.20
N ILE A 227 -0.85 24.39 -12.30
CA ILE A 227 -1.52 25.39 -13.14
C ILE A 227 -2.71 24.77 -13.91
N VAL A 228 -2.55 23.55 -14.42
CA VAL A 228 -3.60 22.85 -15.20
C VAL A 228 -4.78 22.43 -14.32
N GLY A 229 -4.54 21.92 -13.11
CA GLY A 229 -5.62 21.52 -12.19
C GLY A 229 -6.43 22.70 -11.65
N PHE A 230 -5.80 23.88 -11.51
CA PHE A 230 -6.45 25.06 -10.95
C PHE A 230 -7.34 25.79 -11.97
N ASN A 231 -6.91 25.84 -13.23
CA ASN A 231 -7.69 26.41 -14.34
C ASN A 231 -9.02 25.65 -14.54
N GLN A 232 -9.04 24.35 -14.24
CA GLN A 232 -10.21 23.48 -14.33
C GLN A 232 -11.27 23.75 -13.23
N VAL A 233 -10.86 24.28 -12.07
CA VAL A 233 -11.76 24.68 -10.97
C VAL A 233 -12.41 26.05 -11.26
N CYS A 234 -11.66 26.98 -11.88
CA CYS A 234 -12.21 28.27 -12.31
C CYS A 234 -13.19 28.13 -13.50
N LEU A 235 -12.89 27.21 -14.43
CA LEU A 235 -13.78 26.92 -15.57
C LEU A 235 -15.07 26.20 -15.14
N SER A 236 -15.00 25.31 -14.14
CA SER A 236 -16.21 24.63 -13.63
C SER A 236 -17.10 25.55 -12.80
N SER A 237 -16.56 26.59 -12.17
CA SER A 237 -17.35 27.58 -11.41
C SER A 237 -18.14 28.55 -12.31
N LEU A 238 -17.71 28.78 -13.55
CA LEU A 238 -18.47 29.56 -14.55
C LEU A 238 -19.77 28.89 -15.00
N LEU A 239 -19.87 27.55 -14.89
CA LEU A 239 -21.06 26.78 -15.23
C LEU A 239 -22.09 26.74 -14.09
N ILE A 240 -21.68 27.05 -12.85
CA ILE A 240 -22.56 26.97 -11.67
C ILE A 240 -23.64 28.05 -11.72
N ILE A 241 -23.31 29.26 -12.17
CA ILE A 241 -24.27 30.39 -12.24
C ILE A 241 -25.46 30.10 -13.19
N PRO A 242 -25.26 29.69 -14.46
CA PRO A 242 -26.38 29.40 -15.37
C PRO A 242 -27.18 28.16 -14.96
N VAL A 243 -26.53 27.11 -14.42
CA VAL A 243 -27.22 25.90 -13.94
C VAL A 243 -28.10 26.19 -12.73
N ASN A 244 -27.60 27.00 -11.80
CA ASN A 244 -28.34 27.38 -10.61
C ASN A 244 -29.52 28.32 -10.93
N ARG A 245 -29.41 29.09 -12.02
CA ARG A 245 -30.52 29.91 -12.57
C ARG A 245 -31.59 29.08 -13.26
N MET A 246 -31.22 27.96 -13.90
CA MET A 246 -32.14 26.98 -14.48
C MET A 246 -32.92 26.17 -13.42
N LEU A 247 -32.34 25.98 -12.23
CA LEU A 247 -32.94 25.19 -11.14
C LEU A 247 -33.73 26.03 -10.13
N GLU A 248 -33.90 27.34 -10.37
CA GLU A 248 -34.61 28.30 -9.50
C GLU A 248 -34.11 28.38 -8.05
N ILE A 249 -32.87 27.94 -7.78
CA ILE A 249 -32.30 27.94 -6.42
C ILE A 249 -31.73 29.33 -6.13
N ARG A 250 -32.40 30.11 -5.28
CA ARG A 250 -31.90 31.42 -4.82
C ARG A 250 -30.90 31.25 -3.68
N TRP A 251 -29.65 31.58 -3.94
CA TRP A 251 -28.60 31.56 -2.91
C TRP A 251 -28.69 32.82 -2.04
N PRO A 252 -28.47 32.71 -0.72
CA PRO A 252 -28.43 33.86 0.14
C PRO A 252 -27.19 34.71 -0.15
N LEU A 253 -27.34 36.03 -0.03
CA LEU A 253 -26.39 37.03 -0.54
C LEU A 253 -24.97 36.88 0.06
N TRP A 254 -24.87 36.47 1.32
CA TRP A 254 -23.59 36.20 2.00
C TRP A 254 -22.79 35.06 1.36
N LEU A 255 -23.47 34.02 0.85
CA LEU A 255 -22.84 32.85 0.26
C LEU A 255 -22.30 33.18 -1.14
N MET A 256 -22.98 34.08 -1.87
CA MET A 256 -22.45 34.64 -3.12
C MET A 256 -21.22 35.51 -2.91
N VAL A 257 -21.19 36.32 -1.83
CA VAL A 257 -20.02 37.16 -1.50
C VAL A 257 -18.80 36.30 -1.15
N ILE A 258 -18.98 35.26 -0.34
CA ILE A 258 -17.89 34.31 0.00
C ILE A 258 -17.37 33.60 -1.26
N TRP A 259 -18.28 33.17 -2.14
CA TRP A 259 -17.91 32.52 -3.39
C TRP A 259 -17.14 33.46 -4.32
N PHE A 260 -17.57 34.72 -4.45
CA PHE A 260 -16.90 35.71 -5.28
C PHE A 260 -15.50 36.05 -4.75
N VAL A 261 -15.34 36.21 -3.43
CA VAL A 261 -14.03 36.45 -2.79
C VAL A 261 -13.07 35.28 -2.99
N LEU A 262 -13.56 34.04 -2.89
CA LEU A 262 -12.75 32.84 -3.13
C LEU A 262 -12.29 32.75 -4.59
N VAL A 263 -13.19 32.97 -5.56
CA VAL A 263 -12.85 32.90 -6.98
C VAL A 263 -11.92 34.06 -7.38
N PHE A 264 -12.19 35.29 -6.94
CA PHE A 264 -11.38 36.46 -7.32
C PHE A 264 -10.02 36.48 -6.60
N GLY A 265 -9.98 36.15 -5.31
CA GLY A 265 -8.74 36.03 -4.54
C GLY A 265 -7.82 34.93 -5.09
N SER A 266 -8.41 33.86 -5.61
CA SER A 266 -7.67 32.77 -6.26
C SER A 266 -7.02 33.19 -7.59
N GLY A 267 -7.69 34.04 -8.38
CA GLY A 267 -7.16 34.57 -9.64
C GLY A 267 -5.95 35.49 -9.44
N ILE A 268 -5.99 36.32 -8.39
CA ILE A 268 -4.88 37.24 -8.05
C ILE A 268 -3.65 36.46 -7.56
N ALA A 269 -3.85 35.41 -6.74
CA ALA A 269 -2.76 34.55 -6.27
C ALA A 269 -2.02 33.87 -7.44
N VAL A 270 -2.73 33.44 -8.48
CA VAL A 270 -2.13 32.87 -9.69
C VAL A 270 -1.36 33.91 -10.50
N ALA A 271 -1.87 35.14 -10.62
CA ALA A 271 -1.19 36.22 -11.32
C ALA A 271 0.13 36.63 -10.64
N VAL A 272 0.17 36.64 -9.30
CA VAL A 272 1.37 36.95 -8.51
C VAL A 272 2.42 35.84 -8.62
N VAL A 273 2.01 34.56 -8.61
CA VAL A 273 2.91 33.41 -8.74
C VAL A 273 3.51 33.27 -10.13
N LYS A 274 2.90 33.87 -11.17
CA LYS A 274 3.40 33.83 -12.55
C LYS A 274 4.48 34.90 -12.85
N ASN A 275 4.70 35.86 -11.94
CA ASN A 275 5.59 37.01 -12.13
C ASN A 275 6.79 37.04 -11.14
N ILE A 276 7.07 35.93 -10.43
CA ILE A 276 8.25 35.70 -9.58
C ILE A 276 8.95 34.44 -10.08
#